data_AF-A0A497CSF7-F1
#
_entry.id   AF-A0A497CSF7-F1
#
_cell.length_a   1.000
_cell.length_b   1.000
_cell.length_c   1.000
_cell.angle_alpha   90.00
_cell.angle_beta   90.00
_cell.angle_gamma   90.00
#
_symmetry.space_group_name_H-M   'P 1'
#
loop_
_entity.id
_entity.type
_entity.pdbx_description
1 polymer ?
#
loop_
_entity_poly.entity_id
_entity_poly.type
_entity_poly.pdbx_seq_one_letter_code
_entity_poly.pdbx_strand_id
1 'polypeptide(L)' 'MKEGEMEEVAKFFKRILIDKEEPSKVRKDVVEFKKNYRKIHYCFYEGRDPYEFIELVRV' A
#
# COMPACT_ATOMS: atom_id res chain seq x y z
N MET A 1 2.18 -8.67 -1.34
CA MET A 1 1.16 -8.98 -0.32
C MET A 1 0.64 -10.37 -0.59
N LYS A 2 0.60 -11.21 0.44
CA LYS A 2 -0.02 -12.52 0.48
C LYS A 2 -0.90 -12.60 1.73
N GLU A 3 -1.23 -13.80 2.21
CA GLU A 3 -2.17 -13.98 3.31
C GLU A 3 -1.71 -13.29 4.60
N GLY A 4 -0.42 -13.37 4.95
CA GLY A 4 0.12 -12.77 6.18
C GLY A 4 -0.01 -11.24 6.21
N GLU A 5 0.16 -10.57 5.06
CA GLU A 5 -0.07 -9.15 4.92
C GLU A 5 -1.53 -8.74 5.12
N MET A 6 -2.48 -9.61 4.78
CA MET A 6 -3.90 -9.32 4.98
C MET A 6 -4.27 -9.29 6.46
N GLU A 7 -3.56 -10.03 7.31
CA GLU A 7 -3.71 -9.92 8.76
C GLU A 7 -3.28 -8.53 9.27
N GLU A 8 -2.21 -7.95 8.72
CA GLU A 8 -1.81 -6.57 9.06
C GLU A 8 -2.86 -5.56 8.61
N VAL A 9 -3.43 -5.75 7.42
CA VAL A 9 -4.53 -4.91 6.93
C VAL A 9 -5.73 -4.98 7.87
N ALA A 10 -6.11 -6.17 8.32
CA ALA A 10 -7.19 -6.35 9.30
C ALA A 10 -6.89 -5.63 10.64
N LYS A 11 -5.63 -5.63 11.10
CA LYS A 11 -5.21 -4.88 12.30
C LYS A 11 -5.40 -3.38 12.12
N PHE A 12 -5.11 -2.81 10.95
CA PHE A 12 -5.39 -1.39 10.69
C PHE A 12 -6.88 -1.06 10.78
N PHE A 13 -7.76 -1.92 10.24
CA PHE A 13 -9.20 -1.75 10.38
C PHE A 13 -9.64 -1.83 11.85
N LYS A 14 -9.14 -2.82 12.59
CA LYS A 14 -9.43 -2.99 14.02
C LYS A 14 -9.08 -1.73 14.82
N ARG A 15 -7.89 -1.17 14.59
CA ARG A 15 -7.39 0.04 15.29
C ARG A 15 -8.35 1.23 15.15
N ILE A 16 -8.96 1.40 13.98
CA ILE A 16 -9.90 2.50 13.73
C ILE A 16 -11.30 2.18 14.27
N LEU A 17 -11.83 1.00 13.94
CA LEU A 17 -13.25 0.70 14.18
C LEU A 17 -13.52 0.33 15.64
N ILE A 18 -12.63 -0.46 16.24
CA ILE A 18 -12.76 -1.01 17.59
C ILE A 18 -11.99 -0.15 18.58
N ASP A 19 -10.69 0.06 18.32
CA ASP A 19 -9.81 0.75 19.27
C ASP A 19 -9.96 2.29 19.22
N LYS A 20 -10.79 2.80 18.28
CA LYS A 20 -11.12 4.22 18.09
C LYS A 20 -9.89 5.12 17.95
N GLU A 21 -8.80 4.59 17.39
CA GLU A 21 -7.61 5.38 17.12
C GLU A 21 -7.89 6.44 16.04
N GLU A 22 -7.28 7.61 16.22
CA GLU A 22 -7.32 8.70 15.26
C GLU A 22 -6.89 8.23 13.85
N PRO A 23 -7.75 8.35 12.83
CA PRO A 23 -7.43 7.89 11.47
C PRO A 23 -6.18 8.54 10.88
N SER A 24 -5.89 9.77 11.31
CA SER A 24 -4.70 10.53 10.93
C SER A 24 -3.38 9.85 11.35
N LYS A 25 -3.37 9.12 12.48
CA LYS A 25 -2.22 8.34 12.96
C LYS A 25 -2.10 7.03 12.18
N VAL A 26 -3.20 6.26 12.10
CA VAL A 26 -3.22 4.97 11.39
C VAL A 26 -2.87 5.15 9.91
N ARG A 27 -3.27 6.26 9.29
CA ARG A 27 -2.89 6.61 7.91
C ARG A 27 -1.38 6.63 7.69
N LYS A 28 -0.58 7.11 8.65
CA LYS A 28 0.89 7.15 8.51
C LYS A 28 1.45 5.73 8.41
N ASP A 29 0.96 4.83 9.26
CA ASP A 29 1.39 3.44 9.28
C ASP A 29 0.96 2.68 8.02
N VAL A 30 -0.27 2.92 7.54
CA VAL A 30 -0.76 2.35 6.28
C VAL A 30 0.07 2.82 5.09
N VAL A 31 0.44 4.11 5.04
CA VAL A 31 1.29 4.65 3.97
C VAL A 31 2.66 3.99 4.01
N GLU A 32 3.26 3.82 5.20
CA GLU A 32 4.56 3.16 5.34
C GLU A 32 4.50 1.70 4.92
N PHE A 33 3.48 0.96 5.37
CA PHE A 33 3.24 -0.41 4.97
C PHE A 33 3.10 -0.57 3.45
N LYS A 34 2.30 0.30 2.81
CA LYS A 34 2.08 0.28 1.35
C LYS A 34 3.38 0.47 0.55
N LYS A 35 4.35 1.26 1.04
CA LYS A 35 5.61 1.52 0.32
C LYS A 35 6.41 0.24 0.02
N ASN A 36 6.27 -0.79 0.85
CA ASN A 36 6.94 -2.07 0.65
C ASN A 36 6.34 -2.89 -0.51
N TYR A 37 5.18 -2.50 -1.04
CA TYR A 37 4.44 -3.21 -2.08
C TYR A 37 4.27 -2.37 -3.34
N ARG A 38 5.40 -1.96 -3.93
CA ARG A 38 5.47 -1.18 -5.19
C ARG A 38 5.92 -1.99 -6.40
N LYS A 39 5.74 -3.31 -6.39
CA LYS A 39 6.02 -4.16 -7.55
C LYS A 39 4.72 -4.75 -8.06
N ILE A 40 4.41 -4.50 -9.34
CA ILE A 40 3.28 -5.17 -9.98
C ILE A 40 3.63 -6.63 -10.25
N HIS A 41 2.65 -7.50 -10.07
CA HIS A 41 2.75 -8.94 -10.31
C HIS A 41 1.60 -9.38 -11.22
N TYR A 42 1.74 -10.53 -11.87
CA TYR A 42 0.70 -11.13 -12.73
C TYR A 42 0.37 -10.30 -13.99
N CYS A 43 1.38 -9.66 -14.59
CA CYS A 43 1.23 -8.91 -15.84
C CYS A 43 2.54 -8.96 -16.67
N PHE A 44 2.46 -8.57 -17.95
CA PHE A 44 3.64 -8.58 -18.84
C PHE A 44 4.78 -7.66 -18.39
N TYR A 45 4.49 -6.62 -17.61
CA TYR A 45 5.47 -5.66 -17.08
C TYR A 45 5.82 -5.93 -15.61
N GLU A 46 5.75 -7.19 -15.17
CA GLU A 46 6.03 -7.59 -13.79
C GLU A 46 7.34 -6.98 -13.25
N GLY A 47 7.28 -6.53 -11.99
CA GLY A 47 8.41 -5.92 -11.28
C GLY A 47 8.54 -4.41 -11.47
N ARG A 48 7.82 -3.79 -12.42
CA ARG A 48 7.75 -2.32 -12.50
C ARG A 48 6.97 -1.70 -11.35
N ASP A 49 7.25 -0.43 -11.10
CA ASP A 49 6.50 0.37 -10.14
C ASP A 49 5.16 0.82 -10.76
N PRO A 50 4.00 0.46 -10.17
CA PRO A 50 2.69 0.83 -10.71
C PRO A 50 2.44 2.34 -10.76
N TYR A 51 3.19 3.12 -9.99
CA TYR A 51 3.05 4.57 -9.91
C TYR A 51 4.27 5.29 -10.47
N GLU A 52 5.10 4.60 -11.26
CA GLU A 52 6.18 5.22 -12.02
C GLU A 52 5.61 6.31 -12.93
N PHE A 53 6.13 7.54 -12.82
CA PHE A 53 5.75 8.61 -13.72
C PHE A 53 6.51 8.45 -15.04
N ILE A 54 5.76 8.34 -16.14
CA ILE A 54 6.32 8.21 -17.48
C ILE A 54 6.03 9.50 -18.24
N GLU A 55 7.09 10.25 -18.56
CA GLU A 55 7.00 11.43 -19.41
C GLU A 55 6.90 10.99 -20.87
N LEU A 56 5.76 11.26 -21.51
CA LEU A 56 5.47 10.78 -22.87
C LEU A 56 6.10 11.66 -23.96
N VAL A 57 6.47 12.90 -23.63
CA VAL A 57 7.10 13.85 -24.54
C VAL A 57 8.12 14.67 -23.74
N ARG A 58 9.39 14.57 -24.11
CA ARG A 58 10.40 15.57 -23.72
C ARG A 58 10.34 16.68 -24.77
N VAL A 59 9.92 17.87 -24.35
CA VAL A 59 10.09 19.11 -25.14
C VAL A 59 11.52 19.60 -24.99
#